data_AF-A0A923WT24-F1
#
_entry.id   AF-A0A923WT24-F1
#
_cell.length_a   1.000
_cell.length_b   1.000
_cell.length_c   1.000
_cell.angle_alpha   90.00
_cell.angle_beta   90.00
_cell.angle_gamma   90.00
#
_symmetry.space_group_name_H-M   'P 1'
#
loop_
_entity.id
_entity.type
_entity.pdbx_description
1 polymer ?
#
loop_
_entity_poly.entity_id
_entity_poly.type
_entity_poly.pdbx_seq_one_letter_code
_entity_poly.pdbx_strand_id
1 'polypeptide(L)'
;MNAITRNQLAQIDVPTVSFELNGRSVTGRANQTILEIADLEGIEIPRLCYKDGLEAAGNCRSCMVEIDGERVLAPSCCRFPSAGMKVTSDSARAVSAQKMVLELLLSDMPETDYTRHNEVDQWAAKLDVGKPRFEARARVASDYSHAAMSVNLDACIQCTRCVRACRDEQMNGVIGLSLRGEGT
;
A
#
# COMPACT_ATOMS: atom_id res chain seq x y z
N MET A 1 -6.66 32.08 -20.09
CA MET A 1 -7.71 31.66 -19.14
C MET A 1 -7.72 30.14 -19.16
N ASN A 2 -7.08 29.49 -18.18
CA ASN A 2 -6.99 28.03 -18.16
C ASN A 2 -8.33 27.49 -17.67
N ALA A 3 -9.05 26.79 -18.55
CA ALA A 3 -10.31 26.16 -18.21
C ALA A 3 -10.06 25.08 -17.15
N ILE A 4 -10.60 25.31 -15.95
CA ILE A 4 -10.60 24.33 -14.87
C ILE A 4 -11.47 23.15 -15.31
N THR A 5 -10.94 21.93 -15.27
CA THR A 5 -11.67 20.73 -15.67
C THR A 5 -12.79 20.41 -14.66
N ARG A 6 -13.83 19.67 -15.06
CA ARG A 6 -14.90 19.23 -14.15
C ARG A 6 -14.38 18.48 -12.92
N ASN A 7 -13.30 17.71 -13.08
CA ASN A 7 -12.64 17.02 -11.95
C ASN A 7 -11.93 18.00 -11.02
N GLN A 8 -11.31 19.06 -11.55
CA GLN A 8 -10.71 20.10 -10.73
C GLN A 8 -11.77 20.93 -9.99
N LEU A 9 -12.94 21.19 -10.60
CA LEU A 9 -14.08 21.82 -9.94
C LEU A 9 -14.65 20.93 -8.82
N ALA A 10 -14.81 19.63 -9.06
CA ALA A 10 -15.28 18.67 -8.06
C ALA A 10 -14.35 18.56 -6.83
N GLN A 11 -13.08 18.94 -6.97
CA GLN A 11 -12.12 18.99 -5.87
C GLN A 11 -12.11 20.31 -5.08
N ILE A 12 -12.76 21.37 -5.57
CA ILE A 12 -12.80 22.69 -4.91
C ILE A 12 -13.85 22.71 -3.78
N ASP A 13 -14.95 21.98 -3.92
CA ASP A 13 -16.05 21.98 -2.94
C ASP A 13 -15.89 20.92 -1.83
N VAL A 14 -14.77 20.18 -1.81
CA VAL A 14 -14.54 19.18 -0.76
C VAL A 14 -14.13 19.89 0.53
N PRO A 15 -14.83 19.67 1.66
CA PRO A 15 -14.48 20.28 2.92
C PRO A 15 -13.09 19.84 3.37
N THR A 16 -12.34 20.75 3.98
CA THR A 16 -11.10 20.43 4.66
C THR A 16 -11.37 19.94 6.07
N VAL A 17 -10.48 19.09 6.56
CA VAL A 17 -10.51 18.50 7.90
C VAL A 17 -9.15 18.69 8.53
N SER A 18 -9.15 19.22 9.75
CA SER A 18 -7.94 19.31 10.58
C SER A 18 -7.89 18.15 11.58
N PHE A 19 -6.74 17.50 11.62
CA PHE A 19 -6.47 16.36 12.50
C PHE A 19 -4.97 16.33 12.87
N GLU A 20 -4.55 15.42 13.75
CA GLU A 20 -3.17 15.29 14.18
C GLU A 20 -2.52 14.07 13.51
N LEU A 21 -1.31 14.24 12.94
CA LEU A 21 -0.49 13.17 12.38
C LEU A 21 0.93 13.25 12.97
N ASN A 22 1.33 12.22 13.72
CA ASN A 22 2.60 12.16 14.47
C ASN A 22 2.83 13.41 15.34
N GLY A 23 1.80 13.86 16.08
CA GLY A 23 1.87 15.05 16.92
C GLY A 23 1.77 16.39 16.18
N ARG A 24 1.70 16.39 14.84
CA ARG A 24 1.62 17.61 14.02
C ARG A 24 0.17 17.87 13.62
N SER A 25 -0.29 19.10 13.78
CA SER A 25 -1.59 19.52 13.24
C SER A 25 -1.48 19.61 11.72
N VAL A 26 -2.26 18.80 11.01
CA VAL A 26 -2.30 18.73 9.55
C VAL A 26 -3.71 19.04 9.06
N THR A 27 -3.82 19.57 7.84
CA THR A 27 -5.12 19.85 7.22
C THR A 27 -5.14 19.28 5.82
N GLY A 28 -6.08 18.39 5.56
CA GLY A 28 -6.29 17.76 4.26
C GLY A 28 -7.75 17.84 3.85
N ARG A 29 -8.04 17.49 2.60
CA ARG A 29 -9.43 17.37 2.16
C ARG A 29 -10.05 16.11 2.75
N ALA A 30 -11.34 16.17 3.09
CA ALA A 30 -12.07 15.05 3.71
C ALA A 30 -12.11 13.78 2.83
N ASN A 31 -11.89 13.92 1.52
CA ASN A 31 -11.86 12.80 0.57
C ASN A 31 -10.44 12.29 0.26
N GLN A 32 -9.41 12.84 0.90
CA GLN A 32 -8.05 12.32 0.81
C GLN A 32 -7.81 11.33 1.95
N THR A 33 -7.16 10.23 1.63
CA THR A 33 -6.77 9.24 2.63
C THR A 33 -5.66 9.78 3.52
N ILE A 34 -5.49 9.19 4.71
CA ILE A 34 -4.39 9.51 5.62
C ILE A 34 -3.04 9.36 4.89
N LEU A 35 -2.89 8.34 4.04
CA LEU A 35 -1.65 8.11 3.28
C LEU A 35 -1.34 9.26 2.30
N GLU A 36 -2.35 9.75 1.58
CA GLU A 36 -2.19 10.86 0.63
C GLU A 36 -1.88 12.18 1.34
N ILE A 37 -2.50 12.42 2.49
CA ILE A 37 -2.20 13.61 3.29
C ILE A 37 -0.78 13.49 3.88
N ALA A 38 -0.38 12.31 4.35
CA ALA A 38 0.98 12.07 4.82
C ALA A 38 2.04 12.37 3.75
N ASP A 39 1.79 12.01 2.49
CA ASP A 39 2.68 12.37 1.36
C ASP A 39 2.86 13.87 1.20
N LEU A 40 1.76 14.62 1.26
CA LEU A 40 1.77 16.08 1.13
C LEU A 40 2.54 16.75 2.28
N GLU A 41 2.53 16.13 3.45
CA GLU A 41 3.24 16.59 4.65
C GLU A 41 4.68 16.04 4.75
N GLY A 42 5.13 15.27 3.75
CA GLY A 42 6.48 14.67 3.73
C GLY A 42 6.68 13.56 4.78
N ILE A 43 5.59 12.95 5.26
CA ILE A 43 5.61 11.85 6.23
C ILE A 43 5.52 10.53 5.46
N GLU A 44 6.62 9.79 5.45
CA GLU A 44 6.71 8.55 4.69
C GLU A 44 6.12 7.37 5.46
N ILE A 45 5.02 6.83 4.95
CA ILE A 45 4.38 5.60 5.44
C ILE A 45 4.60 4.46 4.43
N PRO A 46 4.99 3.24 4.86
CA PRO A 46 5.23 2.13 3.95
C PRO A 46 4.01 1.79 3.10
N ARG A 47 4.24 1.42 1.84
CA ARG A 47 3.14 1.09 0.90
C ARG A 47 3.61 0.14 -0.18
N LEU A 48 2.77 -0.85 -0.50
CA LEU A 48 3.07 -1.86 -1.51
C LEU A 48 1.90 -2.12 -2.48
N CYS A 49 0.65 -2.04 -2.02
CA CYS A 49 -0.51 -2.17 -2.92
C CYS A 49 -1.05 -0.82 -3.39
N TYR A 50 -0.83 0.26 -2.63
CA TYR A 50 -1.24 1.61 -3.03
C TYR A 50 -0.37 2.12 -4.17
N LYS A 51 -0.97 2.73 -5.18
CA LYS A 51 -0.30 3.39 -6.30
C LYS A 51 -1.21 4.51 -6.76
N ASP A 52 -0.68 5.72 -6.88
CA ASP A 52 -1.42 6.85 -7.42
C ASP A 52 -2.01 6.51 -8.80
N GLY A 53 -3.24 6.94 -9.05
CA GLY A 53 -4.07 6.56 -10.19
C GLY A 53 -4.88 5.27 -10.02
N LEU A 54 -4.51 4.36 -9.11
CA LEU A 54 -5.27 3.12 -8.87
C LEU A 54 -6.15 3.23 -7.62
N GLU A 55 -7.36 2.68 -7.67
CA GLU A 55 -8.24 2.57 -6.50
C GLU A 55 -7.55 1.85 -5.34
N ALA A 56 -7.67 2.38 -4.11
CA ALA A 56 -6.96 1.84 -2.97
C ALA A 56 -7.49 0.45 -2.53
N ALA A 57 -6.63 -0.57 -2.57
CA ALA A 57 -7.02 -1.95 -2.27
C ALA A 57 -6.88 -2.36 -0.79
N GLY A 58 -5.91 -1.78 -0.08
CA GLY A 58 -5.67 -2.08 1.34
C GLY A 58 -5.31 -3.53 1.68
N ASN A 59 -4.95 -4.38 0.70
CA ASN A 59 -4.72 -5.81 0.93
C ASN A 59 -3.32 -6.13 1.50
N CYS A 60 -2.28 -5.38 1.14
CA CYS A 60 -0.92 -5.66 1.60
C CYS A 60 -0.67 -5.33 3.08
N ARG A 61 -1.47 -4.43 3.67
CA ARG A 61 -1.36 -3.98 5.07
C ARG A 61 0.03 -3.43 5.47
N SER A 62 0.88 -2.99 4.55
CA SER A 62 2.16 -2.37 4.95
C SER A 62 2.00 -0.96 5.51
N CYS A 63 0.88 -0.28 5.22
CA CYS A 63 0.62 1.11 5.59
C CYS A 63 -0.17 1.26 6.92
N MET A 64 -0.04 0.31 7.85
CA MET A 64 -0.83 0.37 9.09
C MET A 64 -0.41 1.54 9.97
N VAL A 65 -1.38 2.29 10.46
CA VAL A 65 -1.20 3.40 11.41
C VAL A 65 -2.07 3.19 12.64
N GLU A 66 -1.67 3.78 13.75
CA GLU A 66 -2.45 3.80 14.98
C GLU A 66 -3.35 5.04 15.00
N ILE A 67 -4.61 4.87 15.40
CA ILE A 67 -5.57 5.94 15.57
C ILE A 67 -6.03 5.92 17.02
N ASP A 68 -5.92 7.07 17.70
CA ASP A 68 -6.32 7.19 19.11
C ASP A 68 -7.80 6.81 19.30
N GLY A 69 -8.08 6.04 20.34
CA GLY A 69 -9.40 5.45 20.62
C GLY A 69 -9.78 4.22 19.79
N GLU A 70 -9.04 3.86 18.73
CA GLU A 70 -9.31 2.65 17.95
C GLU A 70 -8.56 1.42 18.48
N ARG A 71 -9.31 0.32 18.68
CA ARG A 71 -8.72 -0.93 19.17
C ARG A 71 -7.79 -1.58 18.15
N VAL A 72 -8.01 -1.40 16.85
CA VAL A 72 -7.23 -2.04 15.78
C VAL A 72 -6.45 -0.98 15.01
N LEU A 73 -5.30 -1.35 14.44
CA LEU A 73 -4.61 -0.47 13.51
C LEU A 73 -5.44 -0.31 12.23
N ALA A 74 -5.32 0.83 11.57
CA ALA A 74 -6.01 1.12 10.32
C ALA A 74 -5.03 1.19 9.14
N PRO A 75 -5.39 0.68 7.95
CA PRO A 75 -4.60 0.93 6.74
C PRO A 75 -4.75 2.40 6.32
N SER A 76 -3.68 3.18 6.36
CA SER A 76 -3.75 4.61 6.04
C SER A 76 -4.18 4.88 4.59
N CYS A 77 -3.93 3.93 3.67
CA CYS A 77 -4.34 4.04 2.27
C CYS A 77 -5.85 3.93 2.03
N CYS A 78 -6.64 3.50 3.03
CA CYS A 78 -8.09 3.33 2.89
C CYS A 78 -8.88 4.11 3.95
N ARG A 79 -8.19 4.91 4.78
CA ARG A 79 -8.79 5.62 5.90
C ARG A 79 -8.81 7.11 5.60
N PHE A 80 -9.99 7.71 5.66
CA PHE A 80 -10.17 9.17 5.56
C PHE A 80 -10.07 9.80 6.96
N PRO A 81 -9.51 11.02 7.09
CA PRO A 81 -9.44 11.71 8.36
C PRO A 81 -10.81 12.24 8.79
N SER A 82 -11.00 12.38 10.11
CA SER A 82 -12.12 13.12 10.70
C SER A 82 -11.58 14.23 11.60
N ALA A 83 -12.41 15.24 11.87
CA ALA A 83 -11.98 16.37 12.70
C ALA A 83 -11.56 15.88 14.10
N GLY A 84 -10.39 16.33 14.55
CA GLY A 84 -9.83 15.94 15.85
C GLY A 84 -9.30 14.50 15.93
N MET A 85 -9.27 13.75 14.81
CA MET A 85 -8.61 12.45 14.74
C MET A 85 -7.13 12.60 15.10
N LYS A 86 -6.56 11.63 15.83
CA LYS A 86 -5.13 11.59 16.13
C LYS A 86 -4.55 10.31 15.57
N VAL A 87 -3.61 10.47 14.64
CA VAL A 87 -2.99 9.38 13.90
C VAL A 87 -1.50 9.36 14.24
N THR A 88 -0.98 8.19 14.58
CA THR A 88 0.45 7.97 14.80
C THR A 88 0.92 6.85 13.89
N SER A 89 1.78 7.19 12.93
CA SER A 89 2.33 6.24 11.94
C SER A 89 3.62 5.56 12.41
N ASP A 90 4.29 6.15 13.40
CA ASP A 90 5.58 5.76 13.96
C ASP A 90 5.48 5.27 15.42
N SER A 91 4.27 4.95 15.89
CA SER A 91 4.10 4.34 17.22
C SER A 91 4.76 2.96 17.24
N ALA A 92 5.22 2.52 18.41
CA ALA A 92 5.84 1.20 18.55
C ALA A 92 4.94 0.08 18.01
N ARG A 93 3.63 0.21 18.19
CA ARG A 93 2.62 -0.72 17.72
C ARG A 93 2.47 -0.69 16.19
N ALA A 94 2.38 0.51 15.60
CA ALA A 94 2.30 0.67 14.15
C ALA A 94 3.56 0.13 13.47
N VAL A 95 4.74 0.54 13.92
CA VAL A 95 6.03 0.10 13.39
C VAL A 95 6.20 -1.41 13.52
N SER A 96 5.81 -2.01 14.65
CA SER A 96 5.86 -3.46 14.83
C SER A 96 4.99 -4.20 13.80
N ALA A 97 3.79 -3.70 13.50
CA ALA A 97 2.91 -4.29 12.50
C ALA A 97 3.46 -4.12 11.08
N GLN A 98 3.99 -2.94 10.75
CA GLN A 98 4.61 -2.65 9.46
C GLN A 98 5.82 -3.57 9.21
N LYS A 99 6.72 -3.71 10.20
CA LYS A 99 7.87 -4.63 10.12
C LYS A 99 7.43 -6.08 9.97
N MET A 100 6.42 -6.52 10.72
CA MET A 100 5.89 -7.89 10.63
C MET A 100 5.36 -8.22 9.23
N VAL A 101 4.60 -7.30 8.63
CA VAL A 101 4.09 -7.47 7.27
C VAL A 101 5.24 -7.58 6.27
N LEU A 102 6.25 -6.71 6.37
CA LEU A 102 7.42 -6.78 5.49
C LEU A 102 8.21 -8.06 5.69
N GLU A 103 8.38 -8.54 6.93
CA GLU A 103 9.07 -9.78 7.23
C GLU A 103 8.37 -11.00 6.61
N LEU A 104 7.04 -11.06 6.69
CA LEU A 104 6.24 -12.13 6.06
C LEU A 104 6.34 -12.11 4.52
N LEU A 105 6.33 -10.91 3.93
CA LEU A 105 6.50 -10.78 2.48
C LEU A 105 7.91 -11.16 2.03
N LEU A 106 8.92 -10.85 2.84
CA LEU A 106 10.29 -11.26 2.59
C LEU A 106 10.50 -12.77 2.74
N SER A 107 9.81 -13.46 3.66
CA SER A 107 9.91 -14.93 3.74
C SER A 107 9.35 -15.61 2.50
N ASP A 108 8.28 -15.07 1.91
CA ASP A 108 7.64 -15.64 0.73
C ASP A 108 8.40 -15.38 -0.58
N MET A 109 9.26 -14.36 -0.60
CA MET A 109 9.97 -13.95 -1.79
C MET A 109 11.35 -14.64 -1.87
N PRO A 110 11.66 -15.39 -2.93
CA PRO A 110 12.96 -16.04 -3.04
C PRO A 110 14.08 -15.02 -3.31
N GLU A 111 15.24 -15.20 -2.69
CA GLU A 111 16.46 -14.42 -3.00
C GLU A 111 17.03 -14.83 -4.37
N THR A 112 16.66 -14.10 -5.42
CA THR A 112 17.05 -14.36 -6.82
C THR A 112 17.35 -13.05 -7.56
N ASP A 113 17.95 -13.10 -8.75
CA ASP A 113 18.34 -11.87 -9.45
C ASP A 113 17.15 -10.97 -9.83
N TYR A 114 16.00 -11.53 -10.20
CA TYR A 114 14.80 -10.76 -10.59
C TYR A 114 13.99 -10.22 -9.41
N THR A 115 14.28 -10.68 -8.19
CA THR A 115 13.68 -10.12 -6.98
C THR A 115 14.52 -8.99 -6.39
N ARG A 116 15.77 -8.80 -6.83
CA ARG A 116 16.61 -7.72 -6.31
C ARG A 116 16.05 -6.35 -6.68
N HIS A 117 16.11 -5.42 -5.73
CA HIS A 117 15.77 -3.99 -5.90
C HIS A 117 14.26 -3.70 -6.03
N ASN A 118 13.43 -4.38 -5.26
CA ASN A 118 11.98 -4.16 -5.22
C ASN A 118 11.53 -3.23 -4.06
N GLU A 119 10.27 -2.79 -4.04
CA GLU A 119 9.73 -1.90 -2.97
C GLU A 119 9.68 -2.57 -1.59
N VAL A 120 9.51 -3.89 -1.50
CA VAL A 120 9.57 -4.64 -0.22
C VAL A 120 10.97 -4.51 0.37
N ASP A 121 12.02 -4.74 -0.42
CA ASP A 121 13.42 -4.58 0.02
C ASP A 121 13.70 -3.14 0.48
N GLN A 122 13.21 -2.16 -0.28
CA GLN A 122 13.39 -0.74 0.05
C GLN A 122 12.76 -0.39 1.41
N TRP A 123 11.51 -0.81 1.64
CA TRP A 123 10.83 -0.57 2.91
C TRP A 123 11.42 -1.39 4.06
N ALA A 124 11.82 -2.63 3.79
CA ALA A 124 12.48 -3.49 4.77
C ALA A 124 13.82 -2.88 5.23
N ALA A 125 14.65 -2.41 4.30
CA ALA A 125 15.90 -1.73 4.62
C ALA A 125 15.64 -0.44 5.41
N LYS A 126 14.65 0.36 4.98
CA LYS A 126 14.32 1.63 5.65
C LYS A 126 13.79 1.45 7.07
N LEU A 127 13.01 0.40 7.30
CA LEU A 127 12.50 0.05 8.63
C LEU A 127 13.43 -0.88 9.40
N ASP A 128 14.64 -1.18 8.91
CA ASP A 128 15.57 -2.10 9.56
C ASP A 128 14.89 -3.43 9.95
N VAL A 129 14.30 -4.08 8.94
CA VAL A 129 13.74 -5.42 9.04
C VAL A 129 14.87 -6.42 8.77
N GLY A 130 15.10 -7.33 9.73
CA GLY A 130 16.14 -8.35 9.61
C GLY A 130 15.75 -9.50 8.67
N LYS A 131 16.55 -10.57 8.71
CA LYS A 131 16.26 -11.79 7.96
C LYS A 131 14.92 -12.40 8.41
N PRO A 132 14.08 -12.89 7.48
CA PRO A 132 12.81 -13.49 7.83
C PRO A 132 12.96 -14.70 8.75
N ARG A 133 12.08 -14.80 9.75
CA ARG A 133 12.02 -15.95 10.68
C ARG A 133 10.97 -16.99 10.29
N PHE A 134 10.11 -16.66 9.32
CA PHE A 134 9.02 -17.52 8.86
C PHE A 134 9.47 -18.43 7.73
N GLU A 135 8.84 -19.60 7.63
CA GLU A 135 9.04 -20.49 6.49
C GLU A 135 8.47 -19.85 5.21
N ALA A 136 9.18 -20.02 4.10
CA ALA A 136 8.73 -19.56 2.81
C ALA A 136 7.54 -20.41 2.32
N ARG A 137 6.57 -19.77 1.67
CA ARG A 137 5.52 -20.50 0.94
C ARG A 137 6.08 -21.41 -0.16
N ALA A 138 5.24 -22.33 -0.63
CA ALA A 138 5.53 -23.14 -1.80
C ALA A 138 5.73 -22.26 -3.05
N ARG A 139 6.75 -22.59 -3.85
CA ARG A 139 7.03 -21.86 -5.09
C ARG A 139 5.93 -22.11 -6.12
N VAL A 140 5.52 -21.03 -6.79
CA VAL A 140 4.56 -21.07 -7.89
C VAL A 140 5.31 -20.95 -9.20
N ALA A 141 4.92 -21.73 -10.21
CA ALA A 141 5.53 -21.68 -11.52
C ALA A 141 5.38 -20.29 -12.15
N SER A 142 6.41 -19.82 -12.84
CA SER A 142 6.34 -18.55 -13.58
C SER A 142 5.45 -18.68 -14.82
N ASP A 143 4.78 -17.58 -15.18
CA ASP A 143 3.93 -17.48 -16.36
C ASP A 143 4.69 -16.77 -17.49
N TYR A 144 4.93 -17.49 -18.58
CA TYR A 144 5.58 -17.02 -19.81
C TYR A 144 4.63 -17.04 -21.02
N SER A 145 3.32 -17.14 -20.80
CA SER A 145 2.32 -17.28 -21.86
C SER A 145 2.23 -16.05 -22.78
N HIS A 146 2.64 -14.87 -22.29
CA HIS A 146 2.56 -13.62 -23.04
C HIS A 146 3.90 -13.24 -23.69
N ALA A 147 3.87 -12.86 -24.97
CA ALA A 147 5.10 -12.54 -25.73
C ALA A 147 5.86 -11.30 -25.23
N ALA A 148 5.17 -10.38 -24.54
CA ALA A 148 5.74 -9.10 -24.09
C ALA A 148 5.99 -9.01 -22.58
N MET A 149 5.52 -9.97 -21.78
CA MET A 149 5.70 -9.93 -20.33
C MET A 149 5.87 -11.34 -19.77
N SER A 150 6.69 -11.46 -18.75
CA SER A 150 6.85 -12.67 -17.95
C SER A 150 6.47 -12.36 -16.51
N VAL A 151 5.74 -13.27 -15.87
CA VAL A 151 5.28 -13.10 -14.50
C VAL A 151 5.92 -14.17 -13.63
N ASN A 152 6.95 -13.78 -12.87
CA ASN A 152 7.56 -14.67 -11.89
C ASN A 152 6.65 -14.71 -10.64
N LEU A 153 5.73 -15.68 -10.61
CA LEU A 153 4.67 -15.75 -9.59
C LEU A 153 5.20 -16.07 -8.19
N ASP A 154 6.36 -16.70 -8.09
CA ASP A 154 7.06 -16.91 -6.82
C ASP A 154 7.50 -15.58 -6.16
N ALA A 155 7.83 -14.55 -6.94
CA ALA A 155 8.13 -13.20 -6.47
C ALA A 155 6.89 -12.32 -6.21
N CYS A 156 5.70 -12.76 -6.62
CA CYS A 156 4.48 -11.96 -6.50
C CYS A 156 4.02 -11.86 -5.04
N ILE A 157 3.82 -10.65 -4.52
CA ILE A 157 3.25 -10.42 -3.17
C ILE A 157 1.72 -10.28 -3.15
N GLN A 158 1.06 -10.62 -4.26
CA GLN A 158 -0.40 -10.55 -4.43
C GLN A 158 -1.01 -9.16 -4.09
N CYS A 159 -0.29 -8.06 -4.36
CA CYS A 159 -0.75 -6.69 -4.07
C CYS A 159 -1.84 -6.16 -5.04
N THR A 160 -2.23 -6.96 -6.03
CA THR A 160 -3.27 -6.69 -7.04
C THR A 160 -3.09 -5.40 -7.86
N ARG A 161 -1.91 -4.77 -7.85
CA ARG A 161 -1.66 -3.59 -8.70
C ARG A 161 -1.77 -3.94 -10.20
N CYS A 162 -1.21 -5.07 -10.62
CA CYS A 162 -1.29 -5.53 -12.02
C CYS A 162 -2.73 -5.83 -12.45
N VAL A 163 -3.52 -6.48 -11.59
CA VAL A 163 -4.94 -6.81 -11.83
C VAL A 163 -5.75 -5.52 -12.01
N ARG A 164 -5.61 -4.56 -11.08
CA ARG A 164 -6.31 -3.27 -11.15
C ARG A 164 -5.88 -2.46 -12.37
N ALA A 165 -4.59 -2.36 -12.67
CA ALA A 165 -4.12 -1.66 -13.86
C ALA A 165 -4.65 -2.30 -15.16
N CYS A 166 -4.68 -3.64 -15.25
CA CYS A 166 -5.22 -4.35 -16.41
C CYS A 166 -6.72 -4.08 -16.62
N ARG A 167 -7.48 -3.98 -15.54
CA ARG A 167 -8.93 -3.76 -15.57
C ARG A 167 -9.31 -2.29 -15.74
N ASP A 168 -8.67 -1.40 -15.00
CA ASP A 168 -9.13 -0.02 -14.80
C ASP A 168 -8.38 0.99 -15.69
N GLU A 169 -7.12 0.72 -16.02
CA GLU A 169 -6.31 1.59 -16.90
C GLU A 169 -6.30 1.09 -18.35
N GLN A 170 -6.06 -0.21 -18.53
CA GLN A 170 -6.01 -0.83 -19.86
C GLN A 170 -7.39 -1.28 -20.37
N MET A 171 -8.41 -1.31 -19.49
CA MET A 171 -9.77 -1.74 -19.83
C MET A 171 -9.85 -3.13 -20.47
N ASN A 172 -8.92 -4.03 -20.12
CA ASN A 172 -8.82 -5.37 -20.71
C ASN A 172 -9.38 -6.45 -19.77
N GLY A 173 -8.97 -6.44 -18.49
CA GLY A 173 -9.53 -7.34 -17.47
C GLY A 173 -9.13 -8.83 -17.62
N VAL A 174 -8.00 -9.12 -18.27
CA VAL A 174 -7.53 -10.51 -18.52
C VAL A 174 -6.61 -11.06 -17.43
N ILE A 175 -6.06 -10.21 -16.55
CA ILE A 175 -5.24 -10.63 -15.42
C ILE A 175 -6.13 -10.71 -14.18
N GLY A 176 -6.08 -11.84 -13.46
CA GLY A 176 -6.88 -12.07 -12.26
C GLY A 176 -6.12 -12.85 -11.18
N LEU A 177 -6.75 -12.98 -10.01
CA LEU A 177 -6.35 -13.93 -8.98
C LEU A 177 -7.27 -15.13 -9.02
N SER A 178 -6.71 -16.32 -9.10
CA SER A 178 -7.41 -17.58 -8.86
C SER A 178 -7.14 -18.04 -7.42
N LEU A 179 -7.94 -19.02 -6.95
CA LEU A 179 -7.72 -19.72 -5.68
C LEU A 179 -7.91 -18.82 -4.45
N ARG A 180 -7.47 -19.27 -3.26
CA ARG A 180 -7.60 -18.52 -1.99
C ARG A 180 -6.55 -18.92 -0.95
N GLY A 181 -6.14 -17.95 -0.13
CA GLY A 181 -5.17 -18.17 0.95
C GLY A 181 -3.78 -18.52 0.41
N GLU A 182 -3.03 -19.34 1.17
CA GLU A 182 -1.75 -19.94 0.72
C GLU A 182 -1.94 -21.09 -0.28
N GLY A 183 -3.19 -21.54 -0.46
CA GLY A 183 -3.51 -22.67 -1.33
C GLY A 183 -3.30 -22.33 -2.81
N THR A 184 -2.36 -23.06 -3.40
CA THR A 184 -2.29 -23.38 -4.84
C THR A 184 -3.62 -23.82 -5.42
#